data_AF-A0A2S6MQ43-F1
#
_entry.id   AF-A0A2S6MQ43-F1
#
_cell.length_a   1.000
_cell.length_b   1.000
_cell.length_c   1.000
_cell.angle_alpha   90.00
_cell.angle_beta   90.00
_cell.angle_gamma   90.00
#
_symmetry.space_group_name_H-M   'P 1'
#
loop_
_entity.id
_entity.type
_entity.pdbx_description
1 polymer ?
#
loop_
_entity_poly.entity_id
_entity_poly.type
_entity_poly.pdbx_seq_one_letter_code
_entity_poly.pdbx_strand_id
1 'polypeptide(L)'
;MKLSLLTALAVAALISAAHAEEADDIREASKAEAETFNTRMYAGTPGNKAYACFVRRYDAEHLARHPKQKVASMKLLISAELDREDKELHNSFRLGFRYRHRSGDFDSSGSCNHAVFTKDGNEVRLGCGVDCEGGGIGVALSKDDKSTIVRLERVRVWQNNKPDDEAEQSLVGGADDRIFRLDRTDNSECASLVTDRKELAALRHK
;
A
#
# COMPACT_ATOMS: atom_id res chain seq x y z
N MET A 1 -2.32 68.55 -26.30
CA MET A 1 -0.87 68.26 -26.23
C MET A 1 -0.65 67.23 -25.12
N LYS A 2 0.18 66.24 -25.42
CA LYS A 2 0.64 65.15 -24.55
C LYS A 2 1.23 65.68 -23.23
N LEU A 3 1.04 65.00 -22.11
CA LEU A 3 2.13 64.23 -21.46
C LEU A 3 1.63 63.41 -20.26
N SER A 4 2.11 62.17 -20.21
CA SER A 4 1.91 61.13 -19.21
C SER A 4 2.60 61.43 -17.88
N LEU A 5 2.09 60.85 -16.78
CA LEU A 5 2.90 60.46 -15.63
C LEU A 5 2.39 59.13 -15.04
N LEU A 6 3.35 58.36 -14.54
CA LEU A 6 3.34 56.92 -14.34
C LEU A 6 2.87 56.48 -12.93
N THR A 7 2.22 55.32 -12.90
CA THR A 7 2.29 54.19 -11.94
C THR A 7 2.27 54.40 -10.42
N ALA A 8 1.35 53.70 -9.75
CA ALA A 8 1.65 52.92 -8.55
C ALA A 8 0.80 51.64 -8.51
N LEU A 9 1.48 50.50 -8.33
CA LEU A 9 0.95 49.14 -8.21
C LEU A 9 0.08 48.97 -6.95
N ALA A 10 -1.00 48.20 -7.07
CA ALA A 10 -1.52 47.39 -5.96
C ALA A 10 -2.06 46.07 -6.52
N VAL A 11 -1.26 45.01 -6.42
CA VAL A 11 -1.67 43.63 -6.70
C VAL A 11 -2.49 43.15 -5.50
N ALA A 12 -3.79 42.96 -5.69
CA ALA A 12 -4.65 42.26 -4.74
C ALA A 12 -4.82 40.81 -5.22
N ALA A 13 -3.88 39.95 -4.84
CA ALA A 13 -4.03 38.51 -4.94
C ALA A 13 -4.89 38.04 -3.75
N LEU A 14 -6.13 37.64 -4.04
CA LEU A 14 -7.05 37.07 -3.04
C LEU A 14 -7.72 35.83 -3.62
N ILE A 15 -7.25 34.68 -3.15
CA ILE A 15 -8.00 33.62 -2.44
C ILE A 15 -7.36 32.28 -2.78
N SER A 16 -6.57 31.81 -1.81
CA SER A 16 -6.12 30.45 -1.65
C SER A 16 -7.29 29.47 -1.73
N ALA A 17 -7.25 28.56 -2.69
CA ALA A 17 -7.74 27.21 -2.48
C ALA A 17 -6.51 26.31 -2.38
N ALA A 18 -5.82 26.42 -1.25
CA ALA A 18 -4.90 25.38 -0.83
C ALA A 18 -5.77 24.14 -0.56
N HIS A 19 -5.89 23.27 -1.56
CA HIS A 19 -6.00 21.84 -1.29
C HIS A 19 -4.66 21.43 -0.69
N ALA A 20 -4.43 21.79 0.57
CA ALA A 20 -3.45 21.10 1.38
C ALA A 20 -3.95 19.67 1.43
N GLU A 21 -3.31 18.79 0.65
CA GLU A 21 -3.20 17.39 1.03
C GLU A 21 -2.88 17.38 2.51
N GLU A 22 -3.71 16.69 3.28
CA GLU A 22 -3.41 16.33 4.66
C GLU A 22 -2.25 15.32 4.58
N ALA A 23 -1.07 15.81 4.21
CA ALA A 23 0.18 15.12 4.30
C ALA A 23 0.42 14.99 5.79
N ASP A 24 -0.12 13.92 6.36
CA ASP A 24 0.12 13.55 7.73
C ASP A 24 1.62 13.67 8.01
N ASP A 25 1.94 14.50 8.97
CA ASP A 25 3.31 14.79 9.33
C ASP A 25 3.90 13.50 9.96
N ILE A 26 4.84 12.87 9.26
CA ILE A 26 5.42 11.56 9.61
C ILE A 26 6.80 11.72 10.22
N ARG A 27 7.18 10.81 11.12
CA ARG A 27 8.55 10.65 11.62
C ARG A 27 9.06 9.24 11.40
N GLU A 28 10.36 9.09 11.29
CA GLU A 28 11.01 7.78 11.27
C GLU A 28 10.80 7.05 12.60
N ALA A 29 10.64 5.73 12.52
CA ALA A 29 10.64 4.85 13.67
C ALA A 29 12.06 4.72 14.23
N SER A 30 12.18 4.70 15.56
CA SER A 30 13.38 4.17 16.19
C SER A 30 13.51 2.66 15.92
N LYS A 31 14.72 2.11 16.12
CA LYS A 31 14.97 0.67 15.95
C LYS A 31 14.01 -0.20 16.78
N ALA A 32 13.81 0.13 18.05
CA ALA A 32 12.91 -0.62 18.94
C ALA A 32 11.44 -0.56 18.48
N GLU A 33 11.01 0.58 17.94
CA GLU A 33 9.68 0.76 17.38
C GLU A 33 9.49 -0.06 16.09
N ALA A 34 10.49 -0.07 15.21
CA ALA A 34 10.49 -0.90 14.02
C ALA A 34 10.47 -2.40 14.35
N GLU A 35 11.26 -2.85 15.34
CA GLU A 35 11.25 -4.23 15.84
C GLU A 35 9.88 -4.62 16.43
N THR A 36 9.25 -3.70 17.17
CA THR A 36 7.89 -3.90 17.71
C THR A 36 6.87 -4.00 16.58
N PHE A 37 6.94 -3.11 15.59
CA PHE A 37 6.07 -3.17 14.41
C PHE A 37 6.23 -4.48 13.66
N ASN A 38 7.46 -4.94 13.41
CA ASN A 38 7.73 -6.20 12.73
C ASN A 38 7.17 -7.39 13.53
N THR A 39 7.36 -7.39 14.85
CA THR A 39 6.80 -8.45 15.72
C THR A 39 5.28 -8.54 15.59
N ARG A 40 4.59 -7.38 15.56
CA ARG A 40 3.14 -7.32 15.37
C ARG A 40 2.73 -7.69 13.94
N MET A 41 3.46 -7.23 12.93
CA MET A 41 3.21 -7.55 11.51
C MET A 41 3.26 -9.06 11.27
N TYR A 42 4.24 -9.77 11.84
CA TYR A 42 4.46 -11.19 11.59
C TYR A 42 3.92 -12.12 12.68
N ALA A 43 3.13 -11.59 13.63
CA ALA A 43 2.62 -12.34 14.78
C ALA A 43 3.72 -13.09 15.57
N GLY A 44 4.90 -12.46 15.68
CA GLY A 44 6.10 -13.01 16.31
C GLY A 44 7.37 -12.36 15.76
N THR A 45 8.50 -12.57 16.45
CA THR A 45 9.80 -12.07 15.99
C THR A 45 10.17 -12.73 14.66
N PRO A 46 10.41 -11.95 13.59
CA PRO A 46 10.80 -12.52 12.30
C PRO A 46 12.18 -13.19 12.40
N GLY A 47 12.28 -14.42 11.90
CA GLY A 47 13.56 -15.07 11.64
C GLY A 47 14.14 -14.63 10.29
N ASN A 48 14.87 -15.51 9.61
CA ASN A 48 15.43 -15.20 8.28
C ASN A 48 14.37 -14.86 7.22
N LYS A 49 13.15 -15.40 7.37
CA LYS A 49 12.01 -15.09 6.50
C LYS A 49 10.71 -15.12 7.28
N ALA A 50 9.81 -14.18 7.03
CA ALA A 50 8.48 -14.13 7.64
C ALA A 50 7.42 -13.63 6.66
N TYR A 51 6.16 -13.98 6.90
CA TYR A 51 5.02 -13.63 6.04
C TYR A 51 3.83 -13.19 6.88
N ALA A 52 3.04 -12.29 6.32
CA ALA A 52 1.76 -11.87 6.85
C ALA A 52 0.76 -11.71 5.69
N CYS A 53 -0.30 -12.51 5.70
CA CYS A 53 -1.36 -12.44 4.70
C CYS A 53 -2.58 -11.71 5.23
N PHE A 54 -3.11 -10.80 4.42
CA PHE A 54 -4.35 -10.06 4.69
C PHE A 54 -5.26 -10.12 3.48
N VAL A 55 -6.55 -10.30 3.69
CA VAL A 55 -7.52 -10.47 2.61
C VAL A 55 -8.79 -9.68 2.90
N ARG A 56 -9.39 -9.14 1.83
CA ARG A 56 -10.75 -8.61 1.82
C ARG A 56 -11.49 -9.13 0.60
N ARG A 57 -12.73 -9.56 0.80
CA ARG A 57 -13.69 -9.92 -0.25
C ARG A 57 -14.96 -9.14 0.00
N TYR A 58 -15.53 -8.54 -1.05
CA TYR A 58 -16.78 -7.79 -0.96
C TYR A 58 -17.88 -8.58 -1.63
N ASP A 59 -19.00 -8.74 -0.93
CA ASP A 59 -20.19 -9.36 -1.48
C ASP A 59 -20.97 -8.40 -2.40
N ALA A 60 -21.99 -8.94 -3.06
CA ALA A 60 -22.82 -8.17 -3.97
C ALA A 60 -23.57 -7.02 -3.27
N GLU A 61 -23.95 -7.18 -2.00
CA GLU A 61 -24.70 -6.19 -1.23
C GLU A 61 -23.82 -4.97 -0.91
N HIS A 62 -22.58 -5.21 -0.47
CA HIS A 62 -21.57 -4.18 -0.29
C HIS A 62 -21.29 -3.45 -1.60
N LEU A 63 -21.01 -4.18 -2.68
CA LEU A 63 -20.70 -3.57 -3.98
C LEU A 63 -21.89 -2.79 -4.58
N ALA A 64 -23.13 -3.14 -4.24
CA ALA A 64 -24.31 -2.37 -4.61
C ALA A 64 -24.40 -1.04 -3.85
N ARG A 65 -23.98 -1.01 -2.58
CA ARG A 65 -23.91 0.22 -1.76
C ARG A 65 -22.73 1.13 -2.10
N HIS A 66 -21.68 0.58 -2.71
CA HIS A 66 -20.47 1.30 -3.10
C HIS A 66 -20.30 1.31 -4.63
N PRO A 67 -21.15 2.06 -5.37
CA PRO A 67 -21.24 1.96 -6.81
C PRO A 67 -19.96 2.41 -7.54
N LYS A 68 -19.09 3.22 -6.90
CA LYS A 68 -17.83 3.68 -7.48
C LYS A 68 -16.66 2.74 -7.16
N GLN A 69 -16.87 1.71 -6.35
CA GLN A 69 -15.84 0.73 -6.01
C GLN A 69 -15.56 -0.15 -7.23
N LYS A 70 -14.28 -0.23 -7.61
CA LYS A 70 -13.79 -1.06 -8.73
C LYS A 70 -13.29 -2.41 -8.24
N VAL A 71 -12.67 -2.46 -7.06
CA VAL A 71 -12.07 -3.67 -6.51
C VAL A 71 -13.13 -4.56 -5.83
N ALA A 72 -13.27 -5.81 -6.27
CA ALA A 72 -14.19 -6.79 -5.68
C ALA A 72 -13.52 -7.64 -4.59
N SER A 73 -12.21 -7.85 -4.69
CA SER A 73 -11.42 -8.54 -3.67
C SER A 73 -9.98 -8.09 -3.72
N MET A 74 -9.30 -8.09 -2.59
CA MET A 74 -7.90 -7.73 -2.43
C MET A 74 -7.20 -8.72 -1.50
N LYS A 75 -5.98 -9.08 -1.83
CA LYS A 75 -5.04 -9.85 -1.02
C LYS A 75 -3.75 -9.06 -0.91
N LEU A 76 -3.17 -9.00 0.28
CA LEU A 76 -1.89 -8.40 0.55
C LEU A 76 -1.02 -9.41 1.28
N LEU A 77 0.11 -9.76 0.68
CA LEU A 77 1.18 -10.49 1.34
C LEU A 77 2.30 -9.50 1.65
N ILE A 78 2.62 -9.35 2.93
CA ILE A 78 3.84 -8.69 3.37
C ILE A 78 4.85 -9.77 3.73
N SER A 79 6.05 -9.69 3.17
CA SER A 79 7.18 -10.57 3.46
C SER A 79 8.32 -9.79 4.07
N ALA A 80 9.05 -10.44 4.97
CA ALA A 80 10.31 -9.96 5.50
C ALA A 80 11.40 -10.99 5.18
N GLU A 81 12.57 -10.53 4.77
CA GLU A 81 13.76 -11.37 4.56
C GLU A 81 14.98 -10.69 5.19
N LEU A 82 15.76 -11.45 5.97
CA LEU A 82 17.00 -10.96 6.54
C LEU A 82 18.08 -11.00 5.46
N ASP A 83 18.57 -9.83 5.06
CA ASP A 83 19.71 -9.75 4.15
C ASP A 83 20.98 -10.17 4.89
N ARG A 84 21.82 -10.96 4.21
CA ARG A 84 23.00 -11.58 4.83
C ARG A 84 24.21 -10.65 4.86
N GLU A 85 24.23 -9.64 4.00
CA GLU A 85 25.33 -8.70 3.86
C GLU A 85 25.19 -7.56 4.87
N ASP A 86 24.04 -6.90 4.90
CA ASP A 86 23.79 -5.78 5.80
C ASP A 86 23.21 -6.20 7.17
N LYS A 87 22.71 -7.44 7.28
CA LYS A 87 22.07 -7.99 8.49
C LYS A 87 20.81 -7.23 8.91
N GLU A 88 20.14 -6.59 7.96
CA GLU A 88 18.88 -5.87 8.14
C GLU A 88 17.70 -6.66 7.54
N LEU A 89 16.52 -6.37 8.08
CA LEU A 89 15.30 -7.02 7.64
C LEU A 89 14.64 -6.18 6.54
N HIS A 90 14.61 -6.72 5.33
CA HIS A 90 14.00 -6.06 4.18
C HIS A 90 12.56 -6.53 4.00
N ASN A 91 11.66 -5.56 3.95
CA ASN A 91 10.24 -5.80 3.75
C ASN A 91 9.89 -5.69 2.27
N SER A 92 9.03 -6.58 1.80
CA SER A 92 8.46 -6.55 0.45
C SER A 92 6.97 -6.82 0.50
N PHE A 93 6.27 -6.43 -0.55
CA PHE A 93 4.84 -6.69 -0.68
C PHE A 93 4.50 -7.35 -1.99
N ARG A 94 3.42 -8.14 -1.95
CA ARG A 94 2.67 -8.57 -3.12
C ARG A 94 1.20 -8.25 -2.87
N LEU A 95 0.63 -7.43 -3.73
CA LEU A 95 -0.77 -7.06 -3.74
C LEU A 95 -1.43 -7.80 -4.89
N GLY A 96 -2.51 -8.53 -4.64
CA GLY A 96 -3.34 -9.11 -5.70
C GLY A 96 -4.79 -8.71 -5.53
N PHE A 97 -5.49 -8.48 -6.63
CA PHE A 97 -6.89 -8.05 -6.58
C PHE A 97 -7.65 -8.45 -7.83
N ARG A 98 -8.98 -8.34 -7.74
CA ARG A 98 -9.91 -8.58 -8.85
C ARG A 98 -10.82 -7.38 -9.00
N TYR A 99 -11.06 -6.98 -10.24
CA TYR A 99 -12.06 -5.98 -10.54
C TYR A 99 -13.47 -6.59 -10.51
N ARG A 100 -14.48 -5.80 -10.13
CA ARG A 100 -15.89 -6.24 -10.19
C ARG A 100 -16.41 -6.38 -11.62
N HIS A 101 -15.92 -5.55 -12.54
CA HIS A 101 -16.41 -5.44 -13.93
C HIS A 101 -15.41 -5.91 -14.99
N ARG A 102 -14.28 -6.47 -14.58
CA ARG A 102 -13.23 -6.94 -15.48
C ARG A 102 -12.69 -8.26 -14.98
N SER A 103 -12.73 -9.27 -15.83
CA SER A 103 -12.17 -10.59 -15.54
C SER A 103 -10.64 -10.56 -15.53
N GLY A 104 -10.06 -11.34 -14.62
CA GLY A 104 -8.62 -11.49 -14.47
C GLY A 104 -8.19 -11.34 -13.02
N ASP A 105 -7.04 -11.91 -12.72
CA ASP A 105 -6.32 -11.67 -11.47
C ASP A 105 -5.19 -10.68 -11.79
N PHE A 106 -5.19 -9.58 -11.04
CA PHE A 106 -4.25 -8.49 -11.21
C PHE A 106 -3.37 -8.43 -9.99
N ASP A 107 -2.11 -8.07 -10.18
CA ASP A 107 -1.15 -8.00 -9.11
C ASP A 107 -0.18 -6.84 -9.26
N SER A 108 0.45 -6.51 -8.14
CA SER A 108 1.53 -5.54 -8.02
C SER A 108 2.47 -6.01 -6.94
N SER A 109 3.77 -5.74 -7.10
CA SER A 109 4.76 -6.12 -6.11
C SER A 109 5.92 -5.14 -6.10
N GLY A 110 6.66 -5.13 -4.99
CA GLY A 110 7.80 -4.25 -4.82
C GLY A 110 8.35 -4.34 -3.40
N SER A 111 9.18 -3.35 -3.05
CA SER A 111 9.82 -3.24 -1.74
C SER A 111 9.00 -2.33 -0.81
N CYS A 112 9.21 -2.49 0.49
CA CYS A 112 8.69 -1.57 1.49
C CYS A 112 9.85 -0.86 2.19
N ASN A 113 9.64 0.41 2.49
CA ASN A 113 10.56 1.22 3.27
C ASN A 113 10.49 0.88 4.77
N HIS A 114 11.23 1.62 5.59
CA HIS A 114 11.12 1.53 7.03
C HIS A 114 9.76 2.01 7.52
N ALA A 115 9.28 1.40 8.60
CA ALA A 115 8.07 1.87 9.28
C ALA A 115 8.23 3.33 9.72
N VAL A 116 7.20 4.14 9.50
CA VAL A 116 7.10 5.52 9.94
C VAL A 116 5.89 5.69 10.86
N PHE A 117 5.98 6.62 11.79
CA PHE A 117 4.90 6.94 12.72
C PHE A 117 4.25 8.26 12.32
N THR A 118 2.93 8.36 12.48
CA THR A 118 2.26 9.67 12.52
C THR A 118 2.81 10.47 13.71
N LYS A 119 2.90 11.80 13.59
CA LYS A 119 3.44 12.65 14.69
C LYS A 119 2.67 12.53 16.01
N ASP A 120 1.38 12.21 15.96
CA ASP A 120 0.57 11.93 17.15
C ASP A 120 0.87 10.56 17.79
N GLY A 121 1.69 9.73 17.14
CA GLY A 121 2.12 8.42 17.60
C GLY A 121 1.03 7.33 17.53
N ASN A 122 -0.14 7.64 16.99
CA ASN A 122 -1.31 6.76 17.06
C ASN A 122 -1.35 5.70 15.95
N GLU A 123 -0.64 5.92 14.84
CA GLU A 123 -0.58 4.98 13.72
C GLU A 123 0.86 4.78 13.24
N VAL A 124 1.18 3.52 12.93
CA VAL A 124 2.44 3.13 12.29
C VAL A 124 2.13 2.72 10.86
N ARG A 125 2.86 3.28 9.91
CA ARG A 125 2.69 3.06 8.48
C ARG A 125 3.95 2.46 7.90
N LEU A 126 3.76 1.47 7.04
CA LEU A 126 4.78 0.89 6.18
C LEU A 126 4.48 1.36 4.75
N GLY A 127 5.38 2.14 4.16
CA GLY A 127 5.27 2.58 2.78
C GLY A 127 5.83 1.51 1.84
N CYS A 128 5.01 1.02 0.92
CA CYS A 128 5.41 -0.02 -0.02
C CYS A 128 5.31 0.52 -1.46
N GLY A 129 6.42 0.48 -2.18
CA GLY A 129 6.57 1.11 -3.49
C GLY A 129 6.91 0.13 -4.59
N VAL A 130 6.49 0.47 -5.80
CA VAL A 130 6.87 -0.23 -7.03
C VAL A 130 7.95 0.57 -7.74
N ASP A 131 9.00 -0.11 -8.18
CA ASP A 131 10.14 0.52 -8.84
C ASP A 131 9.75 1.28 -10.12
N CYS A 132 10.63 2.20 -10.54
CA CYS A 132 10.48 2.99 -11.78
C CYS A 132 9.14 3.75 -11.83
N GLU A 133 8.88 4.55 -10.79
CA GLU A 133 7.68 5.41 -10.65
C GLU A 133 6.36 4.62 -10.70
N GLY A 134 6.37 3.35 -10.32
CA GLY A 134 5.19 2.51 -10.29
C GLY A 134 4.17 2.89 -9.20
N GLY A 135 4.47 3.87 -8.35
CA GLY A 135 3.59 4.29 -7.25
C GLY A 135 3.71 3.34 -6.05
N GLY A 136 2.67 3.23 -5.23
CA GLY A 136 2.73 2.44 -4.01
C GLY A 136 1.48 2.47 -3.16
N ILE A 137 1.58 1.81 -2.01
CA ILE A 137 0.56 1.74 -0.97
C ILE A 137 1.15 2.07 0.40
N GLY A 138 0.36 2.73 1.24
CA GLY A 138 0.62 2.82 2.67
C GLY A 138 -0.10 1.71 3.41
N VAL A 139 0.59 0.98 4.28
CA VAL A 139 0.05 -0.15 5.03
C VAL A 139 0.11 0.17 6.52
N ALA A 140 -1.03 0.20 7.20
CA ALA A 140 -1.09 0.47 8.64
C ALA A 140 -1.78 -0.64 9.39
N LEU A 141 -1.12 -1.18 10.43
CA LEU A 141 -1.66 -2.29 11.21
C LEU A 141 -2.67 -1.78 12.26
N SER A 142 -3.82 -2.47 12.40
CA SER A 142 -4.78 -2.17 13.46
C SER A 142 -4.18 -2.40 14.85
N LYS A 143 -4.70 -1.71 15.87
CA LYS A 143 -4.19 -1.79 17.25
C LYS A 143 -4.24 -3.21 17.84
N ASP A 144 -5.15 -4.05 17.35
CA ASP A 144 -5.34 -5.44 17.77
C ASP A 144 -4.62 -6.47 16.87
N ASP A 145 -3.82 -6.00 15.90
CA ASP A 145 -3.01 -6.80 14.98
C ASP A 145 -3.77 -7.73 14.03
N LYS A 146 -5.10 -7.65 14.02
CA LYS A 146 -5.99 -8.53 13.25
C LYS A 146 -6.33 -8.01 11.87
N SER A 147 -6.02 -6.76 11.55
CA SER A 147 -6.31 -6.17 10.25
C SER A 147 -5.30 -5.12 9.86
N THR A 148 -5.28 -4.76 8.59
CA THR A 148 -4.48 -3.66 8.06
C THR A 148 -5.36 -2.70 7.26
N ILE A 149 -4.98 -1.42 7.27
CA ILE A 149 -5.50 -0.40 6.38
C ILE A 149 -4.49 -0.19 5.26
N VAL A 150 -4.91 -0.49 4.04
CA VAL A 150 -4.18 -0.19 2.81
C VAL A 150 -4.70 1.14 2.27
N ARG A 151 -3.83 2.15 2.22
CA ARG A 151 -4.07 3.44 1.58
C ARG A 151 -3.45 3.42 0.20
N LEU A 152 -4.26 3.67 -0.81
CA LEU A 152 -3.86 3.61 -2.21
C LEU A 152 -4.11 4.95 -2.89
N GLU A 153 -3.05 5.55 -3.41
CA GLU A 153 -3.16 6.68 -4.35
C GLU A 153 -3.09 6.16 -5.79
N ARG A 154 -1.99 5.48 -6.13
CA ARG A 154 -1.79 4.83 -7.42
C ARG A 154 -0.74 3.74 -7.26
N VAL A 155 -0.98 2.59 -7.87
CA VAL A 155 0.02 1.53 -7.99
C VAL A 155 -0.05 0.89 -9.37
N ARG A 156 1.11 0.64 -10.00
CA ARG A 156 1.23 -0.07 -11.27
C ARG A 156 0.83 -1.53 -11.06
N VAL A 157 0.08 -2.08 -12.01
CA VAL A 157 -0.49 -3.42 -11.92
C VAL A 157 -0.27 -4.19 -13.21
N TRP A 158 -0.05 -5.49 -13.06
CA TRP A 158 0.07 -6.45 -14.14
C TRP A 158 -1.07 -7.44 -14.07
N GLN A 159 -1.34 -8.11 -15.19
CA GLN A 159 -2.21 -9.28 -15.18
C GLN A 159 -1.32 -10.50 -14.95
N ASN A 160 -1.61 -11.31 -13.93
CA ASN A 160 -0.72 -12.38 -13.45
C ASN A 160 -0.33 -13.38 -14.56
N ASN A 161 -1.22 -13.58 -15.54
CA ASN A 161 -1.05 -14.47 -16.69
C ASN A 161 -0.50 -13.79 -17.95
N LYS A 162 -0.21 -12.49 -17.93
CA LYS A 162 0.37 -11.70 -19.03
C LYS A 162 1.27 -10.56 -18.51
N PRO A 163 2.43 -10.87 -17.91
CA PRO A 163 3.33 -9.85 -17.35
C PRO A 163 3.96 -8.95 -18.42
N ASP A 164 4.08 -9.43 -19.67
CA ASP A 164 4.72 -8.71 -20.80
C ASP A 164 3.75 -7.84 -21.62
N ASP A 165 2.46 -7.76 -21.23
CA ASP A 165 1.50 -6.90 -21.92
C ASP A 165 1.78 -5.43 -21.54
N GLU A 166 2.41 -4.68 -22.45
CA GLU A 166 2.88 -3.29 -22.26
C GLU A 166 1.77 -2.25 -22.00
N ALA A 167 0.50 -2.68 -21.90
CA ALA A 167 -0.57 -1.82 -21.45
C ALA A 167 -0.36 -1.51 -19.96
N GLU A 168 0.48 -0.52 -19.67
CA GLU A 168 0.73 0.00 -18.33
C GLU A 168 -0.61 0.33 -17.68
N GLN A 169 -1.03 -0.54 -16.76
CA GLN A 169 -2.24 -0.37 -16.01
C GLN A 169 -1.86 0.09 -14.62
N SER A 170 -2.64 1.03 -14.08
CA SER A 170 -2.53 1.43 -12.69
C SER A 170 -3.87 1.22 -12.01
N LEU A 171 -3.83 0.66 -10.80
CA LEU A 171 -4.94 0.78 -9.88
C LEU A 171 -4.81 2.13 -9.18
N VAL A 172 -5.72 3.05 -9.53
CA VAL A 172 -5.79 4.40 -8.95
C VAL A 172 -6.85 4.42 -7.86
N GLY A 173 -6.51 5.02 -6.72
CA GLY A 173 -7.43 5.32 -5.64
C GLY A 173 -8.58 6.20 -6.12
N GLY A 174 -9.76 5.97 -5.57
CA GLY A 174 -10.96 6.74 -5.90
C GLY A 174 -11.86 6.85 -4.68
N ALA A 175 -13.04 7.44 -4.84
CA ALA A 175 -13.98 7.66 -3.74
C ALA A 175 -14.25 6.40 -2.90
N ASP A 176 -14.34 5.23 -3.54
CA ASP A 176 -14.57 3.93 -2.88
C ASP A 176 -13.36 2.97 -2.96
N ASP A 177 -12.22 3.39 -3.53
CA ASP A 177 -11.03 2.53 -3.74
C ASP A 177 -9.73 3.16 -3.19
N ARG A 178 -9.82 4.17 -2.32
CA ARG A 178 -8.63 4.82 -1.73
C ARG A 178 -8.16 4.14 -0.44
N ILE A 179 -9.07 3.53 0.31
CA ILE A 179 -8.80 2.94 1.62
C ILE A 179 -9.45 1.57 1.69
N PHE A 180 -8.64 0.54 1.95
CA PHE A 180 -9.12 -0.83 2.11
C PHE A 180 -8.75 -1.35 3.50
N ARG A 181 -9.73 -1.87 4.23
CA ARG A 181 -9.48 -2.68 5.42
C ARG A 181 -9.38 -4.14 5.00
N LEU A 182 -8.26 -4.78 5.29
CA LEU A 182 -8.01 -6.20 5.00
C LEU A 182 -7.84 -6.93 6.33
N ASP A 183 -8.48 -8.09 6.45
CA ASP A 183 -8.43 -8.92 7.65
C ASP A 183 -7.25 -9.88 7.55
N ARG A 184 -6.48 -10.04 8.63
CA ARG A 184 -5.39 -11.01 8.71
C ARG A 184 -5.96 -12.42 8.57
N THR A 185 -5.28 -13.25 7.80
CA THR A 185 -5.66 -14.64 7.58
C THR A 185 -4.42 -15.53 7.50
N ASP A 186 -4.65 -16.84 7.36
CA ASP A 186 -3.60 -17.82 7.09
C ASP A 186 -2.80 -17.49 5.81
N ASN A 187 -1.49 -17.75 5.84
CA ASN A 187 -0.59 -17.45 4.74
C ASN A 187 -0.96 -18.14 3.43
N SER A 188 -1.59 -19.32 3.49
CA SER A 188 -2.05 -20.08 2.33
C SER A 188 -3.08 -19.33 1.48
N GLU A 189 -3.85 -18.40 2.05
CA GLU A 189 -4.78 -17.56 1.30
C GLU A 189 -4.05 -16.65 0.30
N CYS A 190 -2.81 -16.27 0.58
CA CYS A 190 -1.96 -15.46 -0.30
C CYS A 190 -1.08 -16.29 -1.24
N ALA A 191 -1.17 -17.63 -1.23
CA ALA A 191 -0.37 -18.52 -2.06
C ALA A 191 -0.44 -18.20 -3.56
N SER A 192 -1.59 -17.71 -4.03
CA SER A 192 -1.77 -17.31 -5.43
C SER A 192 -0.91 -16.12 -5.87
N LEU A 193 -0.30 -15.38 -4.94
CA LEU A 193 0.56 -14.22 -5.21
C LEU A 193 2.03 -14.62 -5.36
N VAL A 194 2.39 -15.84 -4.94
CA VAL A 194 3.77 -16.32 -4.95
C VAL A 194 4.01 -17.17 -6.19
N THR A 195 4.88 -16.69 -7.05
CA THR A 195 5.24 -17.34 -8.32
C THR A 195 6.44 -18.28 -8.20
N ASP A 196 7.35 -18.04 -7.24
CA ASP A 196 8.47 -18.95 -6.98
C ASP A 196 8.02 -20.21 -6.22
N ARG A 197 8.44 -21.38 -6.72
CA ARG A 197 7.99 -22.68 -6.17
C ARG A 197 8.56 -22.97 -4.78
N LYS A 198 9.78 -22.53 -4.48
CA LYS A 198 10.40 -22.76 -3.17
C LYS A 198 9.77 -21.85 -2.12
N GLU A 199 9.55 -20.58 -2.48
CA GLU A 199 8.84 -19.61 -1.66
C GLU A 199 7.40 -20.07 -1.36
N LEU A 200 6.69 -20.57 -2.38
CA LEU A 200 5.34 -21.10 -2.24
C LEU A 200 5.27 -22.28 -1.26
N ALA A 201 6.24 -23.20 -1.33
CA ALA A 201 6.32 -24.31 -0.38
C ALA A 201 6.53 -23.79 1.05
N ALA A 202 7.47 -22.85 1.25
CA ALA A 202 7.72 -22.25 2.55
C ALA A 202 6.49 -21.52 3.12
N LEU A 203 5.74 -20.81 2.27
CA LEU A 203 4.52 -20.09 2.66
C LEU A 203 3.42 -21.05 3.15
N ARG A 204 3.27 -22.21 2.50
CA ARG A 204 2.23 -23.21 2.86
C ARG A 204 2.53 -24.00 4.13
N HIS A 205 3.78 -24.00 4.59
CA HIS A 205 4.21 -24.70 5.79
C HIS A 205 4.29 -23.77 7.02
N LYS A 206 3.90 -22.50 6.89
CA LYS A 206 3.90 -21.48 7.96
C LYS A 206 2.50 -21.03 8.32
#